data_AF-K7FD30-F1
#
_entry.id   AF-K7FD30-F1
#
_cell.length_a   1.000
_cell.length_b   1.000
_cell.length_c   1.000
_cell.angle_alpha   90.00
_cell.angle_beta   90.00
_cell.angle_gamma   90.00
#
_symmetry.space_group_name_H-M   'P 1'
#
loop_
_entity.id
_entity.type
_entity.pdbx_description
1 polymer ?
#
loop_
_entity_poly.entity_id
_entity_poly.type
_entity_poly.pdbx_seq_one_letter_code
_entity_poly.pdbx_strand_id
1 'polypeptide(L)'
;MASAEQNPVTLHHHKLYNRTILLARKIHGDVASLLESYVEKQGLDRTICLDSVDGVPSAATQPEGEMTAAERLGAGLQAYRAFQALLGEVLEEQRTHLTPLDTDFHASIHSVLLQVQALARQLEELLGCDRLAWEAAGPPALGGLSLFQMKLRGLKVLQELAHWAVRTVRDLHQVATHSPGSGPARGCQVQA
;
A
#
# COMPACT_ATOMS: atom_id res chain seq x y z
N MET A 1 -32.12 -14.22 29.84
CA MET A 1 -31.65 -13.03 29.11
C MET A 1 -30.13 -13.03 29.18
N ALA A 2 -29.45 -13.73 28.26
CA ALA A 2 -27.99 -13.85 28.26
C ALA A 2 -27.42 -12.77 27.33
N SER A 3 -26.85 -11.71 27.90
CA SER A 3 -26.01 -10.78 27.15
C SER A 3 -24.77 -11.55 26.71
N ALA A 4 -24.62 -11.76 25.41
CA ALA A 4 -23.38 -12.22 24.83
C ALA A 4 -22.31 -11.16 25.11
N GLU A 5 -21.48 -11.39 26.14
CA GLU A 5 -20.29 -10.59 26.40
C GLU A 5 -19.38 -10.70 25.17
N GLN A 6 -19.36 -9.66 24.35
CA GLN A 6 -18.48 -9.57 23.20
C GLN A 6 -17.04 -9.62 23.72
N ASN A 7 -16.34 -10.69 23.36
CA ASN A 7 -14.98 -10.97 23.81
C ASN A 7 -14.05 -9.80 23.42
N PRO A 8 -13.28 -9.18 24.34
CA PRO A 8 -12.50 -7.96 24.08
C PRO A 8 -11.56 -8.06 22.86
N VAL A 9 -11.08 -9.27 22.55
CA VAL A 9 -10.25 -9.56 21.38
C VAL A 9 -11.01 -9.33 20.05
N THR A 10 -12.30 -9.69 20.00
CA THR A 10 -13.14 -9.51 18.80
C THR A 10 -13.47 -8.04 18.55
N LEU A 11 -13.68 -7.26 19.62
CA LEU A 11 -13.89 -5.81 19.55
C LEU A 11 -12.63 -5.08 19.09
N HIS A 12 -11.46 -5.50 19.56
CA HIS A 12 -10.18 -4.92 19.14
C HIS A 12 -9.91 -5.16 17.65
N HIS A 13 -10.09 -6.38 17.16
CA HIS A 13 -9.94 -6.72 15.74
C HIS A 13 -10.91 -5.91 14.87
N HIS A 14 -12.19 -5.82 15.24
CA HIS A 14 -13.16 -5.06 14.49
C HIS A 14 -12.80 -3.56 14.38
N LYS A 15 -12.32 -2.96 15.47
CA LYS A 15 -11.81 -1.57 15.47
C LYS A 15 -10.59 -1.42 14.56
N LEU A 16 -9.67 -2.38 14.59
CA LEU A 16 -8.48 -2.36 13.74
C LEU A 16 -8.88 -2.44 12.26
N TYR A 17 -9.73 -3.39 11.85
CA TYR A 17 -10.27 -3.47 10.48
C TYR A 17 -10.89 -2.16 10.01
N ASN A 18 -11.79 -1.57 10.81
CA ASN A 18 -12.43 -0.31 10.45
C ASN A 18 -11.41 0.84 10.29
N ARG A 19 -10.43 0.92 11.19
CA ARG A 19 -9.36 1.92 11.12
C ARG A 19 -8.51 1.73 9.85
N THR A 20 -8.17 0.49 9.51
CA THR A 20 -7.40 0.14 8.30
C THR A 20 -8.17 0.48 7.03
N ILE A 21 -9.47 0.17 6.98
CA ILE A 21 -10.35 0.54 5.86
C ILE A 21 -10.41 2.05 5.69
N LEU A 22 -10.57 2.81 6.78
CA LEU A 22 -10.62 4.27 6.75
C LEU A 22 -9.29 4.86 6.26
N LEU A 23 -8.16 4.32 6.70
CA LEU A 23 -6.85 4.76 6.25
C LEU A 23 -6.61 4.47 4.76
N ALA A 24 -6.98 3.28 4.28
CA ALA A 24 -6.88 2.94 2.86
C ALA A 24 -7.75 3.87 1.99
N ARG A 25 -8.97 4.21 2.44
CA ARG A 25 -9.82 5.21 1.77
C ARG A 25 -9.19 6.60 1.75
N LYS A 26 -8.58 7.01 2.86
CA LYS A 26 -7.87 8.30 2.94
C LYS A 26 -6.69 8.34 1.97
N ILE A 27 -5.87 7.29 1.94
CA ILE A 27 -4.75 7.17 1.00
C ILE A 27 -5.26 7.30 -0.44
N HIS A 28 -6.34 6.61 -0.81
CA HIS A 28 -6.91 6.74 -2.15
C HIS A 28 -7.28 8.19 -2.50
N GLY A 29 -7.95 8.91 -1.60
CA GLY A 29 -8.32 10.32 -1.83
C GLY A 29 -7.11 11.26 -1.94
N ASP A 30 -6.13 11.09 -1.06
CA ASP A 30 -4.91 11.90 -1.04
C ASP A 30 -4.03 11.60 -2.27
N VAL A 31 -3.91 10.34 -2.67
CA VAL A 31 -3.19 9.91 -3.87
C VAL A 31 -3.88 10.40 -5.14
N ALA A 32 -5.21 10.37 -5.20
CA ALA A 32 -5.95 10.93 -6.34
C ALA A 32 -5.64 12.43 -6.50
N SER A 33 -5.66 13.19 -5.41
CA SER A 33 -5.32 14.62 -5.43
C SER A 33 -3.85 14.85 -5.81
N LEU A 34 -2.94 14.00 -5.31
CA LEU A 34 -1.53 14.05 -5.64
C LEU A 34 -1.25 13.69 -7.10
N LEU A 35 -2.00 12.74 -7.68
CA LEU A 35 -1.91 12.36 -9.10
C LEU A 35 -2.24 13.53 -10.03
N GLU A 36 -3.30 14.29 -9.73
CA GLU A 36 -3.63 15.52 -10.46
C GLU A 36 -2.44 16.49 -10.46
N SER A 37 -1.93 16.80 -9.27
CA SER A 37 -0.79 17.71 -9.11
C SER A 37 0.47 17.15 -9.78
N TYR A 38 0.72 15.85 -9.71
CA TYR A 38 1.91 15.24 -10.28
C TYR A 38 1.91 15.38 -11.81
N VAL A 39 0.78 15.06 -12.46
CA VAL A 39 0.62 15.17 -13.92
C VAL A 39 0.85 16.60 -14.39
N GLU A 40 0.25 17.59 -13.70
CA GLU A 40 0.42 19.01 -13.99
C GLU A 40 1.88 19.44 -13.85
N LYS A 41 2.49 19.17 -12.69
CA LYS A 41 3.86 19.62 -12.36
C LYS A 41 4.92 18.96 -13.24
N GLN A 42 4.69 17.72 -13.67
CA GLN A 42 5.63 17.01 -14.53
C GLN A 42 5.40 17.25 -16.03
N GLY A 43 4.27 17.86 -16.42
CA GLY A 43 3.90 18.08 -17.82
C GLY A 43 3.63 16.76 -18.56
N LEU A 44 2.99 15.80 -17.88
CA LEU A 44 2.70 14.48 -18.43
C LEU A 44 1.26 14.39 -18.95
N ASP A 45 1.02 13.41 -19.83
CA ASP A 45 -0.32 12.95 -20.16
C ASP A 45 -0.69 11.76 -19.25
N ARG A 46 -1.93 11.73 -18.76
CA ARG A 46 -2.45 10.63 -17.95
C ARG A 46 -2.61 9.34 -18.75
N THR A 47 -2.80 9.45 -20.07
CA THR A 47 -2.99 8.30 -20.95
C THR A 47 -1.68 7.71 -21.47
N ILE A 48 -0.54 8.22 -21.01
CA ILE A 48 0.76 7.70 -21.42
C ILE A 48 0.90 6.23 -21.00
N CYS A 49 1.44 5.40 -21.88
CA CYS A 49 1.68 3.99 -21.58
C CYS A 49 2.83 3.86 -20.55
N LEU A 50 2.58 3.08 -19.50
CA LEU A 50 3.53 2.86 -18.39
C LEU A 50 3.99 1.39 -18.32
N ASP A 51 3.72 0.59 -19.35
CA ASP A 51 4.04 -0.84 -19.38
C ASP A 51 5.55 -1.09 -19.31
N SER A 52 6.37 -0.16 -19.82
CA SER A 52 7.83 -0.25 -19.80
C SER A 52 8.48 0.13 -18.47
N VAL A 53 7.70 0.57 -17.47
CA VAL A 53 8.22 0.94 -16.15
C VAL A 53 8.15 -0.27 -15.24
N ASP A 54 9.27 -0.95 -15.05
CA ASP A 54 9.35 -2.15 -14.20
C ASP A 54 9.48 -1.83 -12.71
N GLY A 55 9.28 -2.85 -11.87
CA GLY A 55 9.55 -2.78 -10.42
C GLY A 55 8.45 -2.12 -9.57
N VAL A 56 7.38 -1.61 -10.17
CA VAL A 56 6.21 -1.10 -9.44
C VAL A 56 5.20 -2.23 -9.21
N PRO A 57 4.78 -2.51 -7.95
CA PRO A 57 3.80 -3.55 -7.65
C PRO A 57 2.46 -3.28 -8.34
N SER A 58 1.96 -4.20 -9.17
CA SER A 58 0.68 -4.03 -9.84
C SER A 58 -0.48 -4.66 -9.06
N ALA A 59 -1.61 -3.94 -8.98
CA ALA A 59 -2.81 -4.43 -8.32
C ALA A 59 -3.59 -5.46 -9.16
N ALA A 60 -3.38 -5.49 -10.48
CA ALA A 60 -4.19 -6.23 -11.46
C ALA A 60 -3.81 -7.72 -11.63
N THR A 61 -2.62 -8.13 -11.19
CA THR A 61 -2.00 -9.39 -11.64
C THR A 61 -2.47 -10.66 -10.91
N GLN A 62 -3.53 -10.63 -10.10
CA GLN A 62 -3.85 -11.78 -9.23
C GLN A 62 -5.24 -12.39 -9.50
N PRO A 63 -5.32 -13.71 -9.83
CA PRO A 63 -6.57 -14.41 -10.03
C PRO A 63 -7.48 -14.28 -8.79
N GLU A 64 -8.71 -13.84 -8.97
CA GLU A 64 -9.64 -13.56 -7.87
C GLU A 64 -10.08 -14.82 -7.08
N GLY A 65 -9.78 -16.02 -7.57
CA GLY A 65 -10.39 -17.28 -7.15
C GLY A 65 -9.74 -18.10 -6.04
N GLU A 66 -8.46 -17.90 -5.69
CA GLU A 66 -7.74 -18.91 -4.86
C GLU A 66 -7.01 -18.37 -3.63
N MET A 67 -6.99 -17.06 -3.40
CA MET A 67 -6.28 -16.51 -2.24
C MET A 67 -7.12 -16.51 -0.97
N THR A 68 -6.57 -17.09 0.09
CA THR A 68 -7.04 -16.96 1.47
C THR A 68 -6.99 -15.51 1.95
N ALA A 69 -7.71 -15.22 3.03
CA ALA A 69 -7.68 -13.90 3.68
C ALA A 69 -6.26 -13.46 4.06
N ALA A 70 -5.45 -14.36 4.61
CA ALA A 70 -4.08 -14.10 5.01
C ALA A 70 -3.18 -13.80 3.81
N GLU A 71 -3.30 -14.55 2.72
CA GLU A 71 -2.52 -14.30 1.50
C GLU A 71 -2.87 -12.95 0.86
N ARG A 72 -4.16 -12.56 0.84
CA ARG A 72 -4.58 -11.26 0.31
C ARG A 72 -3.97 -10.10 1.09
N LEU A 73 -4.08 -10.15 2.41
CA LEU A 73 -3.49 -9.14 3.29
C LEU A 73 -1.96 -9.16 3.24
N GLY A 74 -1.34 -10.33 3.13
CA GLY A 74 0.11 -10.50 2.96
C GLY A 74 0.62 -9.88 1.66
N ALA A 75 -0.06 -10.12 0.54
CA ALA A 75 0.27 -9.48 -0.74
C ALA A 75 0.11 -7.95 -0.67
N GLY A 76 -0.94 -7.45 -0.01
CA GLY A 76 -1.11 -6.03 0.27
C GLY A 76 0.05 -5.45 1.08
N LEU A 77 0.44 -6.11 2.17
CA LEU A 77 1.58 -5.69 3.00
C LEU A 77 2.87 -5.61 2.19
N GLN A 78 3.16 -6.61 1.34
CA GLN A 78 4.33 -6.60 0.48
C GLN A 78 4.31 -5.42 -0.49
N ALA A 79 3.16 -5.15 -1.11
CA ALA A 79 2.99 -4.01 -2.02
C ALA A 79 3.23 -2.68 -1.30
N TYR A 80 2.64 -2.45 -0.12
CA TYR A 80 2.83 -1.20 0.63
C TYR A 80 4.26 -0.98 1.12
N ARG A 81 5.00 -2.05 1.46
CA ARG A 81 6.43 -1.95 1.76
C ARG A 81 7.25 -1.54 0.54
N ALA A 82 6.94 -2.08 -0.64
CA ALA A 82 7.57 -1.65 -1.88
C ALA A 82 7.22 -0.19 -2.22
N PHE A 83 5.95 0.21 -2.05
CA PHE A 83 5.54 1.61 -2.23
C PHE A 83 6.22 2.56 -1.26
N GLN A 84 6.52 2.14 -0.03
CA GLN A 84 7.29 2.97 0.90
C GLN A 84 8.67 3.31 0.34
N ALA A 85 9.39 2.33 -0.21
CA ALA A 85 10.70 2.56 -0.83
C ALA A 85 10.57 3.45 -2.07
N LEU A 86 9.65 3.09 -2.97
CA LEU A 86 9.44 3.81 -4.24
C LEU A 86 8.99 5.26 -4.03
N LEU A 87 8.09 5.54 -3.08
CA LEU A 87 7.69 6.90 -2.75
C LEU A 87 8.84 7.71 -2.13
N GLY A 88 9.72 7.06 -1.37
CA GLY A 88 10.96 7.67 -0.89
C GLY A 88 11.85 8.10 -2.04
N GLU A 89 12.07 7.22 -3.02
CA GLU A 89 12.84 7.55 -4.23
C GLU A 89 12.19 8.68 -5.04
N VAL A 90 10.87 8.61 -5.27
CA VAL A 90 10.12 9.65 -5.99
C VAL A 90 10.26 11.00 -5.29
N LEU A 91 10.16 11.03 -3.96
CA LEU A 91 10.32 12.26 -3.19
C LEU A 91 11.72 12.86 -3.35
N GLU A 92 12.76 12.03 -3.28
CA GLU A 92 14.12 12.50 -3.47
C GLU A 92 14.37 13.00 -4.90
N GLU A 93 13.87 12.31 -5.92
CA GLU A 93 13.93 12.78 -7.32
C GLU A 93 13.21 14.13 -7.53
N GLN A 94 12.08 14.34 -6.86
CA GLN A 94 11.39 15.63 -6.88
C GLN A 94 12.24 16.74 -6.26
N ARG A 95 12.89 16.47 -5.13
CA ARG A 95 13.73 17.43 -4.41
C ARG A 95 15.02 17.77 -5.15
N THR A 96 15.64 16.80 -5.81
CA THR A 96 16.97 16.98 -6.40
C THR A 96 16.94 17.37 -7.86
N HIS A 97 15.96 16.88 -8.63
CA HIS A 97 16.04 16.91 -10.09
C HIS A 97 14.82 17.52 -10.78
N LEU A 98 13.60 17.28 -10.27
CA LEU A 98 12.38 17.57 -11.03
C LEU A 98 11.67 18.85 -10.58
N THR A 99 11.48 19.05 -9.27
CA THR A 99 10.74 20.19 -8.70
C THR A 99 11.41 20.73 -7.44
N PRO A 100 12.70 21.12 -7.48
CA PRO A 100 13.50 21.39 -6.27
C PRO A 100 12.98 22.51 -5.37
N LEU A 101 12.17 23.43 -5.91
CA LEU A 101 11.62 24.58 -5.18
C LEU A 101 10.19 24.36 -4.67
N ASP A 102 9.53 23.26 -5.05
CA ASP A 102 8.10 23.04 -4.75
C ASP A 102 7.91 22.26 -3.43
N THR A 103 8.12 22.96 -2.32
CA THR A 103 8.07 22.37 -0.97
C THR A 103 6.70 21.82 -0.59
N ASP A 104 5.62 22.44 -1.09
CA ASP A 104 4.25 22.02 -0.81
C ASP A 104 3.91 20.70 -1.53
N PHE A 105 4.40 20.55 -2.76
CA PHE A 105 4.31 19.29 -3.49
C PHE A 105 5.10 18.18 -2.79
N HIS A 106 6.31 18.48 -2.30
CA HIS A 106 7.11 17.51 -1.53
C HIS A 106 6.43 17.10 -0.23
N ALA A 107 5.80 18.04 0.47
CA ALA A 107 5.05 17.76 1.68
C ALA A 107 3.85 16.85 1.40
N SER A 108 3.20 17.01 0.24
CA SER A 108 2.09 16.16 -0.19
C SER A 108 2.53 14.72 -0.46
N ILE A 109 3.66 14.52 -1.16
CA ILE A 109 4.26 13.18 -1.37
C ILE A 109 4.65 12.55 -0.03
N HIS A 110 5.32 13.32 0.84
CA HIS A 110 5.74 12.85 2.16
C HIS A 110 4.54 12.47 3.05
N SER A 111 3.43 13.22 3.00
CA SER A 111 2.20 12.88 3.70
C SER A 111 1.65 11.52 3.26
N VAL A 112 1.58 11.27 1.95
CA VAL A 112 1.16 9.96 1.42
C VAL A 112 2.13 8.85 1.85
N LEU A 113 3.44 9.09 1.82
CA LEU A 113 4.45 8.15 2.30
C LEU A 113 4.20 7.74 3.77
N LEU A 114 3.93 8.70 4.65
CA LEU A 114 3.62 8.42 6.07
C LEU A 114 2.34 7.60 6.23
N GLN A 115 1.33 7.84 5.41
CA GLN A 115 0.09 7.07 5.43
C GLN A 115 0.31 5.63 4.97
N VAL A 116 1.10 5.43 3.91
CA VAL A 116 1.49 4.10 3.43
C VAL A 116 2.25 3.33 4.51
N GLN A 117 3.17 3.97 5.23
CA GLN A 117 3.86 3.36 6.36
C GLN A 117 2.88 2.95 7.48
N ALA A 118 1.95 3.84 7.83
CA ALA A 118 0.95 3.55 8.84
C ALA A 118 0.02 2.40 8.42
N LEU A 119 -0.34 2.32 7.14
CA LEU A 119 -1.18 1.23 6.61
C LEU A 119 -0.44 -0.11 6.65
N ALA A 120 0.84 -0.13 6.24
CA ALA A 120 1.67 -1.33 6.33
C ALA A 120 1.75 -1.85 7.78
N ARG A 121 1.92 -0.95 8.77
CA ARG A 121 1.89 -1.32 10.19
C ARG A 121 0.56 -1.92 10.64
N GLN A 122 -0.56 -1.35 10.21
CA GLN A 122 -1.87 -1.89 10.55
C GLN A 122 -2.12 -3.27 9.91
N LEU A 123 -1.60 -3.50 8.70
CA LEU A 123 -1.66 -4.81 8.05
C LEU A 123 -0.77 -5.85 8.76
N GLU A 124 0.42 -5.45 9.24
CA GLU A 124 1.28 -6.29 10.09
C GLU A 124 0.53 -6.73 11.36
N GLU A 125 -0.13 -5.78 12.04
CA GLU A 125 -0.94 -6.05 13.24
C GLU A 125 -2.10 -7.02 12.94
N LEU A 126 -2.80 -6.83 11.82
CA LEU A 126 -3.90 -7.72 11.40
C LEU A 126 -3.42 -9.14 11.04
N LEU A 127 -2.20 -9.27 10.52
CA LEU A 127 -1.59 -10.56 10.18
C LEU A 127 -0.90 -11.23 11.37
N GLY A 128 -0.68 -10.51 12.48
CA GLY A 128 0.13 -10.97 13.59
C GLY A 128 1.60 -11.21 13.21
N CYS A 129 2.10 -10.54 12.16
CA CYS A 129 3.48 -10.69 11.69
C CYS A 129 4.35 -9.54 12.22
N ASP A 130 5.51 -9.86 12.80
CA ASP A 130 6.49 -8.84 13.19
C ASP A 130 7.42 -8.47 12.01
N ARG A 131 7.86 -7.22 11.96
CA ARG A 131 8.69 -6.64 10.88
C ARG A 131 10.02 -7.37 10.68
N LEU A 132 10.54 -8.00 11.73
CA LEU A 132 11.84 -8.69 11.74
C LEU A 132 11.87 -9.99 10.92
N ALA A 133 10.72 -10.54 10.52
CA ALA A 133 10.66 -11.80 9.76
C ALA A 133 10.91 -11.63 8.25
N TRP A 134 11.01 -10.40 7.75
CA TRP A 134 11.11 -10.12 6.32
C TRP A 134 12.09 -8.97 6.06
N GLU A 135 13.39 -9.31 5.98
CA GLU A 135 14.35 -8.43 5.35
C GLU A 135 13.96 -8.30 3.87
N ALA A 136 13.34 -7.18 3.52
CA ALA A 136 13.05 -6.86 2.14
C ALA A 136 14.39 -6.69 1.43
N ALA A 137 14.69 -7.59 0.49
CA ALA A 137 15.65 -7.33 -0.56
C ALA A 137 15.24 -5.99 -1.20
N GLY A 138 16.03 -4.95 -0.94
CA GLY A 138 15.79 -3.64 -1.53
C GLY A 138 15.76 -3.78 -3.04
N PRO A 139 14.92 -3.00 -3.74
CA PRO A 139 14.92 -3.02 -5.20
C PRO A 139 16.37 -2.81 -5.69
N PRO A 140 16.83 -3.56 -6.69
CA PRO A 140 18.17 -3.36 -7.24
C PRO A 140 18.28 -1.89 -7.65
N ALA A 141 19.36 -1.23 -7.24
CA ALA A 141 19.63 0.15 -7.60
C ALA A 141 19.59 0.26 -9.12
N LEU A 142 18.49 0.80 -9.66
CA LEU A 142 18.36 1.07 -11.07
C LEU A 142 19.39 2.16 -11.38
N GLY A 143 20.35 1.83 -12.26
CA GLY A 143 21.33 2.80 -12.75
C GLY A 143 20.64 4.09 -13.22
N GLY A 144 21.37 5.21 -13.15
CA GLY A 144 20.83 6.57 -13.26
C GLY A 144 19.73 6.72 -14.31
N LEU A 145 18.49 6.82 -13.84
CA LEU A 145 17.34 7.06 -14.70
C LEU A 145 17.46 8.42 -15.37
N SER A 146 17.03 8.51 -16.62
CA SER A 146 16.81 9.82 -17.24
C SER A 146 15.67 10.56 -16.51
N LEU A 147 15.68 11.90 -16.55
CA LEU A 147 14.62 12.72 -15.94
C LEU A 147 13.22 12.30 -16.41
N PHE A 148 13.09 11.91 -17.68
CA PHE A 148 11.82 11.43 -18.23
C PHE A 148 11.41 10.09 -17.61
N GLN A 149 12.33 9.14 -17.45
CA GLN A 149 12.04 7.87 -16.77
C GLN A 149 11.68 8.06 -15.29
N MET A 150 12.33 8.99 -14.59
CA MET A 150 11.97 9.36 -13.21
C MET A 150 10.52 9.85 -13.12
N LYS A 151 10.11 10.74 -14.04
CA LYS A 151 8.74 11.24 -14.16
C LYS A 151 7.72 10.11 -14.40
N LEU A 152 7.99 9.22 -15.36
CA LEU A 152 7.08 8.10 -15.65
C LEU A 152 6.99 7.12 -14.48
N ARG A 153 8.10 6.88 -13.80
CA ARG A 153 8.14 6.02 -12.61
C ARG A 153 7.30 6.58 -11.49
N GLY A 154 7.44 7.87 -11.17
CA GLY A 154 6.61 8.50 -10.14
C GLY A 154 5.12 8.48 -10.51
N LEU A 155 4.77 8.70 -11.78
CA LEU A 155 3.39 8.56 -12.23
C LEU A 155 2.86 7.13 -12.02
N LYS A 156 3.62 6.10 -12.43
CA LYS A 156 3.21 4.70 -12.26
C LYS A 156 3.06 4.32 -10.78
N VAL A 157 4.00 4.74 -9.94
CA VAL A 157 3.95 4.51 -8.48
C VAL A 157 2.65 5.05 -7.90
N LEU A 158 2.26 6.28 -8.25
CA LEU A 158 1.04 6.89 -7.74
C LEU A 158 -0.22 6.22 -8.30
N GLN A 159 -0.24 5.86 -9.59
CA GLN A 159 -1.39 5.17 -10.20
C GLN A 159 -1.62 3.79 -9.57
N GLU A 160 -0.57 2.98 -9.46
CA GLU A 160 -0.69 1.65 -8.86
C GLU A 160 -1.01 1.72 -7.37
N LEU A 161 -0.48 2.72 -6.65
CA LEU A 161 -0.87 2.94 -5.25
C LEU A 161 -2.36 3.25 -5.10
N ALA A 162 -2.94 4.05 -6.00
CA ALA A 162 -4.39 4.30 -6.00
C ALA A 162 -5.18 3.01 -6.21
N HIS A 163 -4.77 2.16 -7.16
CA HIS A 163 -5.42 0.86 -7.39
C HIS A 163 -5.28 -0.08 -6.18
N TRP A 164 -4.10 -0.14 -5.57
CA TRP A 164 -3.86 -0.93 -4.37
C TRP A 164 -4.71 -0.45 -3.19
N ALA A 165 -4.92 0.85 -3.01
CA ALA A 165 -5.78 1.39 -1.97
C ALA A 165 -7.23 0.91 -2.12
N VAL A 166 -7.78 0.94 -3.35
CA VAL A 166 -9.13 0.41 -3.65
C VAL A 166 -9.20 -1.09 -3.40
N ARG A 167 -8.22 -1.85 -3.92
CA ARG A 167 -8.13 -3.30 -3.71
C ARG A 167 -8.07 -3.65 -2.22
N THR A 168 -7.29 -2.92 -1.43
CA THR A 168 -7.14 -3.15 0.01
C THR A 168 -8.47 -2.95 0.75
N VAL A 169 -9.24 -1.91 0.40
CA VAL A 169 -10.58 -1.71 0.97
C VAL A 169 -11.50 -2.88 0.64
N ARG A 170 -11.49 -3.37 -0.61
CA ARG A 170 -12.26 -4.55 -1.01
C ARG A 170 -11.84 -5.79 -0.23
N ASP A 171 -10.54 -6.06 -0.17
CA ASP A 171 -9.99 -7.26 0.47
C ASP A 171 -10.29 -7.24 1.98
N LEU A 172 -10.17 -6.09 2.67
CA LEU A 172 -10.53 -5.95 4.09
C LEU A 172 -12.03 -6.18 4.35
N HIS A 173 -12.93 -5.71 3.47
CA HIS A 173 -14.36 -6.02 3.61
C HIS A 173 -14.64 -7.52 3.39
N GLN A 174 -13.97 -8.15 2.43
CA GLN A 174 -14.10 -9.60 2.22
C GLN A 174 -13.65 -10.38 3.45
N VAL A 175 -12.51 -10.02 4.05
CA VAL A 175 -12.02 -10.68 5.26
C VAL A 175 -12.97 -10.43 6.45
N ALA A 176 -13.44 -9.19 6.63
CA ALA A 176 -14.36 -8.86 7.72
C ALA A 176 -15.72 -9.58 7.62
N THR A 177 -16.23 -9.79 6.40
CA THR A 177 -17.50 -10.51 6.15
C THR A 177 -17.37 -12.01 6.29
N HIS A 178 -16.22 -12.58 5.93
CA HIS A 178 -15.97 -14.02 5.96
C HIS A 178 -15.35 -14.51 7.27
N SER A 179 -15.03 -13.63 8.22
CA SER A 179 -14.52 -14.02 9.54
C SER A 179 -15.65 -14.67 10.36
N PRO A 180 -15.75 -16.02 10.42
CA PRO A 180 -16.77 -16.67 11.21
C PRO A 180 -16.28 -16.65 12.67
N GLY A 181 -17.17 -16.38 13.61
CA GLY A 181 -16.84 -16.60 15.02
C GLY A 181 -16.35 -18.03 15.24
N SER A 182 -15.21 -18.17 15.92
CA SER A 182 -14.75 -19.39 16.61
C SER A 182 -14.20 -20.54 15.75
N GLY A 183 -12.86 -20.69 15.76
CA GLY A 183 -12.12 -21.92 15.47
C GLY A 183 -10.68 -21.78 15.98
N PRO A 184 -10.08 -22.79 16.66
CA PRO A 184 -8.85 -22.58 17.41
C PRO A 184 -7.67 -22.33 16.46
N ALA A 185 -6.82 -21.38 16.89
CA ALA A 185 -5.56 -21.04 16.26
C ALA A 185 -4.73 -22.30 15.99
N ARG A 186 -4.49 -22.60 14.72
CA ARG A 186 -3.30 -23.37 14.31
C ARG A 186 -2.24 -22.36 13.92
N GLY A 187 -1.33 -22.15 14.85
CA GLY A 187 -0.14 -21.35 14.63
C GLY A 187 0.72 -21.87 13.49
N CYS A 188 1.58 -21.00 12.98
CA CYS A 188 2.67 -21.33 12.08
C CYS A 188 3.42 -22.58 12.58
N GLN A 189 3.21 -23.72 11.93
CA GLN A 189 4.17 -24.81 11.97
C GLN A 189 5.02 -24.71 10.71
N VAL A 190 6.26 -24.28 10.93
CA VAL A 190 7.38 -24.49 10.02
C VAL A 190 7.68 -25.99 10.06
N GLN A 191 7.56 -26.68 8.92
CA GLN A 191 8.20 -27.99 8.75
C GLN A 191 9.62 -27.76 8.24
N ALA A 192 10.55 -28.37 8.95
CA ALA A 192 11.97 -28.49 8.63
C ALA A 192 12.20 -29.40 7.42
#